data_AF-A0A7Y1SK64-F1
#
_entry.id   AF-A0A7Y1SK64-F1
#
_cell.length_a   1.000
_cell.length_b   1.000
_cell.length_c   1.000
_cell.angle_alpha   90.00
_cell.angle_beta   90.00
_cell.angle_gamma   90.00
#
_symmetry.space_group_name_H-M   'P 1'
#
loop_
_entity.id
_entity.type
_entity.pdbx_description
1 polymer ?
#
loop_
_entity_poly.entity_id
_entity_poly.type
_entity_poly.pdbx_seq_one_letter_code
_entity_poly.pdbx_strand_id
1 'polypeptide(L)'
;MVNDKLGAFPGRIERDEWVRQAKGLAKGAGAAKAAPKKAAPKKAKAKPAAKKKTPAKKSAANANEKYYAKIRKYDSRASTTVIDNIVKYCGPALRSRDASLIACSDEAELNRVAKGFCTKKLGMTSGQTEAVKNTCEKMKADRMKNRAVFYYLLAKAEGKLSLFK
;
A
#
# COMPACT_ATOMS: atom_id res chain seq x y z
N MET A 1 -5.37 25.25 39.77
CA MET A 1 -5.94 25.66 38.46
C MET A 1 -4.79 25.79 37.47
N VAL A 2 -4.68 24.89 36.48
CA VAL A 2 -3.67 25.01 35.42
C VAL A 2 -4.33 25.58 34.17
N ASN A 3 -3.73 26.66 33.69
CA ASN A 3 -4.06 27.48 32.54
C ASN A 3 -4.10 26.68 31.22
N ASP A 4 -5.21 26.75 30.48
CA ASP A 4 -5.25 26.44 29.04
C ASP A 4 -5.83 27.64 28.28
N LYS A 5 -4.96 28.63 28.02
CA LYS A 5 -5.11 29.51 26.87
C LYS A 5 -4.60 28.73 25.67
N LEU A 6 -5.45 28.32 24.73
CA LEU A 6 -5.17 28.28 23.28
C LEU A 6 -6.44 27.88 22.52
N GLY A 7 -7.06 28.81 21.79
CA GLY A 7 -8.03 28.41 20.77
C GLY A 7 -9.07 29.41 20.27
N ALA A 8 -8.84 30.72 20.34
CA ALA A 8 -9.68 31.69 19.63
C ALA A 8 -9.35 31.65 18.12
N PHE A 9 -10.05 30.79 17.37
CA PHE A 9 -10.06 30.84 15.91
C PHE A 9 -11.39 31.47 15.46
N PRO A 10 -11.40 32.70 14.92
CA PRO A 10 -12.62 33.26 14.35
C PRO A 10 -13.05 32.37 13.16
N GLY A 11 -14.26 31.81 13.24
CA GLY A 11 -14.84 30.93 12.21
C GLY A 11 -14.94 29.43 12.57
N ARG A 12 -14.55 29.00 13.77
CA ARG A 12 -14.80 27.63 14.23
C ARG A 12 -16.18 27.53 14.91
N ILE A 13 -17.15 26.90 14.24
CA ILE A 13 -18.44 26.52 14.85
C ILE A 13 -18.16 25.59 16.04
N GLU A 14 -18.65 25.95 17.22
CA GLU A 14 -18.55 25.13 18.43
C GLU A 14 -19.38 23.85 18.29
N ARG A 15 -18.92 22.78 18.94
CA ARG A 15 -19.49 21.42 18.82
C ARG A 15 -20.97 21.36 19.24
N ASP A 16 -21.44 22.27 20.06
CA ASP A 16 -22.85 22.36 20.49
C ASP A 16 -23.80 22.96 19.44
N GLU A 17 -23.31 23.80 18.51
CA GLU A 17 -24.11 24.35 17.42
C GLU A 17 -24.35 23.32 16.29
N TRP A 18 -23.36 22.47 16.00
CA TRP A 18 -23.49 21.39 15.00
C TRP A 18 -24.56 20.36 15.39
N VAL A 19 -24.69 20.07 16.69
CA VAL A 19 -25.68 19.10 17.22
C VAL A 19 -27.12 19.59 17.02
N ARG A 20 -27.36 20.91 17.09
CA ARG A 20 -28.71 21.49 16.84
C ARG A 20 -29.10 21.42 15.36
N GLN A 21 -28.16 21.67 14.44
CA GLN A 21 -28.40 21.56 13.00
C GLN A 21 -28.69 20.12 12.54
N ALA A 22 -27.95 19.13 13.07
CA ALA A 22 -28.16 17.73 12.74
C ALA A 22 -29.54 17.21 13.19
N LYS A 23 -30.09 17.73 14.29
CA LYS A 23 -31.41 17.31 14.81
C LYS A 23 -32.58 17.84 13.98
N GLY A 24 -32.38 18.88 13.17
CA GLY A 24 -33.39 19.40 12.24
C GLY A 24 -33.54 18.58 10.95
N LEU A 25 -32.47 17.91 10.50
CA LEU A 25 -32.46 17.12 9.26
C LEU A 25 -33.07 15.71 9.41
N ALA A 26 -33.29 15.24 10.64
CA ALA A 26 -33.83 13.91 10.91
C ALA A 26 -35.37 13.84 11.03
N LYS A 27 -36.09 14.98 11.00
CA LYS A 27 -37.56 15.02 11.12
C LYS A 27 -38.22 15.12 9.73
N GLY A 28 -37.96 14.13 8.88
CA GLY A 28 -38.47 14.10 7.51
C GLY A 28 -38.36 12.75 6.79
N ALA A 29 -38.62 11.63 7.48
CA ALA A 29 -38.96 10.35 6.83
C ALA A 29 -39.77 9.49 7.82
N GLY A 30 -41.01 9.19 7.47
CA GLY A 30 -41.97 8.52 8.33
C GLY A 30 -41.87 6.99 8.35
N ALA A 31 -42.55 6.44 9.36
CA ALA A 31 -43.03 5.07 9.56
C ALA A 31 -42.02 3.98 10.00
N ALA A 32 -41.87 3.84 11.33
CA ALA A 32 -41.49 2.59 11.98
C ALA A 32 -42.73 1.94 12.64
N LYS A 33 -42.96 0.64 12.40
CA LYS A 33 -43.79 -0.21 13.25
C LYS A 33 -42.90 -1.04 14.19
N ALA A 34 -43.30 -1.02 15.47
CA ALA A 34 -43.15 -2.04 16.52
C ALA A 34 -41.75 -2.39 17.09
N ALA A 35 -41.60 -2.07 18.38
CA ALA A 35 -40.57 -2.48 19.35
C ALA A 35 -40.76 -3.96 19.80
N PRO A 36 -40.14 -4.47 20.90
CA PRO A 36 -38.82 -4.25 21.54
C PRO A 36 -38.11 -5.60 21.89
N LYS A 37 -36.84 -5.57 22.36
CA LYS A 37 -36.39 -6.11 23.68
C LYS A 37 -34.91 -6.53 23.75
N LYS A 38 -34.26 -5.92 24.75
CA LYS A 38 -33.37 -6.50 25.78
C LYS A 38 -31.99 -7.09 25.43
N ALA A 39 -31.03 -6.49 26.14
CA ALA A 39 -29.99 -7.12 26.98
C ALA A 39 -28.71 -7.63 26.31
N ALA A 40 -27.61 -6.94 26.60
CA ALA A 40 -26.28 -7.53 26.63
C ALA A 40 -26.19 -8.60 27.74
N PRO A 41 -25.29 -9.60 27.60
CA PRO A 41 -24.21 -9.66 28.58
C PRO A 41 -22.84 -10.09 28.02
N LYS A 42 -21.83 -9.82 28.84
CA LYS A 42 -20.39 -10.08 28.67
C LYS A 42 -20.02 -11.58 28.79
N LYS A 43 -18.80 -11.89 28.30
CA LYS A 43 -17.74 -12.83 28.77
C LYS A 43 -17.40 -14.05 27.90
N ALA A 44 -16.16 -14.00 27.39
CA ALA A 44 -15.09 -15.01 27.41
C ALA A 44 -15.39 -16.48 27.09
N LYS A 45 -14.61 -17.06 26.15
CA LYS A 45 -13.72 -18.24 26.38
C LYS A 45 -12.92 -18.59 25.12
N ALA A 46 -11.75 -19.19 25.35
CA ALA A 46 -10.69 -19.47 24.37
C ALA A 46 -10.69 -20.93 23.88
N LYS A 47 -10.11 -21.11 22.67
CA LYS A 47 -9.44 -22.30 22.06
C LYS A 47 -10.29 -23.55 21.71
N PRO A 48 -9.81 -24.48 20.84
CA PRO A 48 -8.79 -24.41 19.78
C PRO A 48 -9.18 -25.17 18.46
N ALA A 49 -8.27 -25.17 17.48
CA ALA A 49 -8.08 -26.16 16.40
C ALA A 49 -8.98 -26.13 15.14
N ALA A 50 -8.38 -25.86 13.98
CA ALA A 50 -8.14 -26.89 12.96
C ALA A 50 -7.39 -26.31 11.75
N LYS A 51 -6.23 -26.91 11.45
CA LYS A 51 -5.52 -26.79 10.19
C LYS A 51 -6.48 -27.11 9.04
N LYS A 52 -6.73 -26.15 8.14
CA LYS A 52 -7.10 -26.45 6.77
C LYS A 52 -5.89 -26.10 5.90
N LYS A 53 -5.09 -27.12 5.58
CA LYS A 53 -4.19 -27.09 4.43
C LYS A 53 -5.09 -26.86 3.21
N THR A 54 -5.05 -25.65 2.65
CA THR A 54 -5.57 -25.40 1.30
C THR A 54 -4.43 -25.46 0.29
N PRO A 55 -4.66 -26.07 -0.87
CA PRO A 55 -3.65 -26.71 -1.69
C PRO A 55 -2.87 -25.71 -2.54
N ALA A 56 -1.67 -26.12 -2.96
CA ALA A 56 -0.90 -25.44 -4.00
C ALA A 56 -1.80 -25.14 -5.21
N LYS A 57 -2.19 -23.87 -5.35
CA LYS A 57 -2.92 -23.39 -6.52
C LYS A 57 -1.93 -23.32 -7.68
N LYS A 58 -2.11 -24.23 -8.64
CA LYS A 58 -1.45 -24.19 -9.95
C LYS A 58 -1.49 -22.76 -10.51
N SER A 59 -0.30 -22.32 -10.90
CA SER A 59 0.11 -21.10 -11.60
C SER A 59 -0.99 -20.24 -12.26
N ALA A 60 -1.02 -18.96 -11.85
CA ALA A 60 -1.59 -17.84 -12.59
C ALA A 60 -0.73 -17.49 -13.82
N ALA A 61 -0.56 -18.45 -14.74
CA ALA A 61 0.59 -18.50 -15.63
C ALA A 61 0.82 -17.24 -16.49
N ASN A 62 -0.20 -16.44 -16.84
CA ASN A 62 -0.02 -15.40 -17.87
C ASN A 62 -0.59 -14.00 -17.55
N ALA A 63 -0.98 -13.68 -16.31
CA ALA A 63 -1.44 -12.31 -16.00
C ALA A 63 -0.29 -11.28 -15.93
N ASN A 64 0.91 -11.77 -15.59
CA ASN A 64 2.10 -10.94 -15.34
C ASN A 64 3.12 -10.99 -16.49
N GLU A 65 2.73 -11.51 -17.65
CA GLU A 65 3.60 -11.69 -18.82
C GLU A 65 4.30 -10.40 -19.26
N LYS A 66 3.58 -9.27 -19.24
CA LYS A 66 4.13 -7.95 -19.53
C LYS A 66 5.30 -7.54 -18.61
N TYR A 67 5.32 -8.04 -17.38
CA TYR A 67 6.42 -7.79 -16.44
C TYR A 67 7.58 -8.76 -16.67
N TYR A 68 7.28 -10.03 -16.96
CA TYR A 68 8.31 -11.02 -17.32
C TYR A 68 9.10 -10.59 -18.54
N ALA A 69 8.43 -10.17 -19.62
CA ALA A 69 9.08 -9.73 -20.85
C ALA A 69 10.01 -8.54 -20.60
N LYS A 70 9.59 -7.57 -19.77
CA LYS A 70 10.42 -6.40 -19.44
C LYS A 70 11.60 -6.76 -18.54
N ILE A 71 11.39 -7.59 -17.53
CA ILE A 71 12.45 -7.99 -16.59
C ILE A 71 13.48 -8.88 -17.29
N ARG A 72 13.05 -9.77 -18.19
CA ARG A 72 13.94 -10.64 -18.98
C ARG A 72 14.93 -9.88 -19.86
N LYS A 73 14.63 -8.63 -20.24
CA LYS A 73 15.58 -7.75 -20.94
C LYS A 73 16.80 -7.40 -20.09
N TYR A 74 16.63 -7.37 -18.76
CA TYR A 74 17.69 -7.04 -17.81
C TYR A 74 18.26 -8.28 -17.11
N ASP A 75 17.42 -9.29 -16.89
CA ASP A 75 17.81 -10.55 -16.27
C ASP A 75 17.05 -11.73 -16.87
N SER A 76 17.73 -12.48 -17.74
CA SER A 76 17.18 -13.69 -18.36
C SER A 76 16.94 -14.82 -17.37
N ARG A 77 17.62 -14.82 -16.21
CA ARG A 77 17.51 -15.85 -15.16
C ARG A 77 16.49 -15.48 -14.08
N ALA A 78 15.70 -14.44 -14.30
CA ALA A 78 14.72 -13.98 -13.30
C ALA A 78 13.66 -15.06 -13.01
N SER A 79 13.52 -15.41 -11.73
CA SER A 79 12.48 -16.34 -11.26
C SER A 79 11.10 -15.71 -11.39
N THR A 80 10.17 -16.43 -12.03
CA THR A 80 8.78 -16.00 -12.20
C THR A 80 8.08 -15.80 -10.87
N THR A 81 8.33 -16.67 -9.88
CA THR A 81 7.77 -16.56 -8.52
C THR A 81 8.17 -15.26 -7.85
N VAL A 82 9.43 -14.85 -7.99
CA VAL A 82 9.94 -13.59 -7.43
C VAL A 82 9.23 -12.40 -8.07
N ILE A 83 9.06 -12.43 -9.39
CA ILE A 83 8.37 -11.37 -10.12
C ILE A 83 6.90 -11.30 -9.70
N ASP A 84 6.21 -12.44 -9.59
CA ASP A 84 4.82 -12.51 -9.13
C ASP A 84 4.64 -11.90 -7.73
N ASN A 85 5.55 -12.22 -6.80
CA ASN A 85 5.53 -11.69 -5.44
C ASN A 85 5.80 -10.18 -5.42
N ILE A 86 6.66 -9.66 -6.29
CA ILE A 86 6.90 -8.21 -6.43
C ILE A 86 5.67 -7.53 -7.01
N VAL A 87 5.06 -8.07 -8.07
CA VAL A 87 3.83 -7.53 -8.67
C VAL A 87 2.71 -7.50 -7.64
N LYS A 88 2.56 -8.57 -6.85
CA LYS A 88 1.61 -8.65 -5.73
C LYS A 88 1.90 -7.59 -4.67
N TYR A 89 3.16 -7.35 -4.34
CA TYR A 89 3.56 -6.30 -3.40
C TYR A 89 3.23 -4.90 -3.93
N CYS A 90 3.42 -4.63 -5.23
CA CYS A 90 3.05 -3.33 -5.81
C CYS A 90 1.54 -3.07 -5.76
N GLY A 91 0.72 -4.12 -5.88
CA GLY A 91 -0.72 -4.08 -5.62
C GLY A 91 -1.46 -2.92 -6.30
N PRO A 92 -2.08 -1.99 -5.55
CA PRO A 92 -2.87 -0.90 -6.12
C PRO A 92 -2.05 0.08 -6.96
N ALA A 93 -0.74 0.18 -6.73
CA ALA A 93 0.13 1.09 -7.50
C ALA A 93 0.16 0.72 -8.99
N LEU A 94 -0.16 -0.53 -9.37
CA LEU A 94 -0.16 -0.96 -10.76
C LEU A 94 -1.50 -0.74 -11.48
N ARG A 95 -2.53 -0.25 -10.79
CA ARG A 95 -3.88 -0.07 -11.36
C ARG A 95 -4.03 1.22 -12.16
N SER A 96 -3.30 2.26 -11.80
CA SER A 96 -3.25 3.54 -12.53
C SER A 96 -1.99 3.62 -13.37
N ARG A 97 -2.09 4.27 -14.53
CA ARG A 97 -0.94 4.50 -15.41
C ARG A 97 0.17 5.26 -14.69
N ASP A 98 -0.14 6.37 -14.04
CA ASP A 98 0.88 7.23 -13.44
C ASP A 98 1.50 6.59 -12.20
N ALA A 99 0.71 5.88 -11.39
CA ALA A 99 1.23 5.14 -10.23
C ALA A 99 2.08 3.91 -10.63
N SER A 100 1.81 3.33 -11.82
CA SER A 100 2.55 2.17 -12.32
C SER A 100 3.93 2.52 -12.87
N LEU A 101 4.23 3.81 -12.98
CA LEU A 101 5.47 4.35 -13.50
C LEU A 101 6.24 5.08 -12.39
N ILE A 102 7.55 5.19 -12.56
CA ILE A 102 8.42 5.97 -11.67
C ILE A 102 9.04 7.11 -12.48
N ALA A 103 8.80 8.33 -12.02
CA ALA A 103 9.41 9.53 -12.56
C ALA A 103 10.80 9.71 -11.92
N CYS A 104 11.86 9.25 -12.61
CA CYS A 104 13.22 9.38 -12.10
C CYS A 104 13.76 10.83 -12.11
N SER A 105 13.06 11.75 -12.77
CA SER A 105 13.34 13.19 -12.75
C SER A 105 12.72 13.90 -11.54
N ASP A 106 11.78 13.26 -10.84
CA ASP A 106 11.12 13.84 -9.67
C ASP A 106 11.78 13.30 -8.38
N GLU A 107 12.53 14.17 -7.71
CA GLU A 107 13.20 13.85 -6.45
C GLU A 107 12.23 13.45 -5.34
N ALA A 108 11.01 14.00 -5.31
CA ALA A 108 10.01 13.63 -4.32
C ALA A 108 9.56 12.17 -4.51
N GLU A 109 9.40 11.73 -5.76
CA GLU A 109 9.09 10.34 -6.07
C GLU A 109 10.24 9.40 -5.73
N LEU A 110 11.50 9.78 -6.02
CA LEU A 110 12.67 9.00 -5.61
C LEU A 110 12.73 8.83 -4.09
N ASN A 111 12.48 9.91 -3.34
CA ASN A 111 12.44 9.90 -1.89
C ASN A 111 11.31 9.02 -1.35
N ARG A 112 10.14 9.00 -2.01
CA ARG A 112 9.03 8.10 -1.64
C ARG A 112 9.40 6.63 -1.87
N VAL A 113 10.08 6.32 -2.97
CA VAL A 113 10.57 4.94 -3.24
C VAL A 113 11.64 4.55 -2.21
N ALA A 114 12.60 5.42 -1.92
CA ALA A 114 13.63 5.19 -0.92
C ALA A 114 13.02 4.91 0.47
N LYS A 115 12.19 5.82 0.97
CA LYS A 115 11.56 5.70 2.31
C LYS A 115 10.53 4.56 2.37
N GLY A 116 9.81 4.30 1.28
CA GLY A 116 8.74 3.30 1.23
C GLY A 116 9.27 1.91 0.97
N PHE A 117 9.93 1.71 -0.17
CA PHE A 117 10.41 0.40 -0.60
C PHE A 117 11.75 0.06 0.04
N CYS A 118 12.77 0.90 -0.12
CA CYS A 118 14.12 0.57 0.35
C CYS A 118 14.18 0.47 1.88
N THR A 119 13.60 1.43 2.60
CA THR A 119 13.60 1.40 4.07
C THR A 119 12.63 0.35 4.62
N LYS A 120 11.34 0.38 4.26
CA LYS A 120 10.34 -0.48 4.93
C LYS A 120 10.31 -1.91 4.42
N LYS A 121 10.50 -2.12 3.10
CA LYS A 121 10.41 -3.47 2.52
C LYS A 121 11.78 -4.15 2.44
N LEU A 122 12.83 -3.42 2.05
CA LEU A 122 14.18 -3.97 1.94
C LEU A 122 15.00 -3.80 3.24
N GLY A 123 14.53 -3.05 4.23
CA GLY A 123 15.25 -2.86 5.50
C GLY A 123 16.58 -2.12 5.35
N MET A 124 16.73 -1.26 4.33
CA MET A 124 17.95 -0.45 4.15
C MET A 124 17.98 0.71 5.15
N THR A 125 19.10 0.88 5.83
CA THR A 125 19.34 1.96 6.80
C THR A 125 20.08 3.16 6.19
N SER A 126 20.98 2.91 5.23
CA SER A 126 21.71 3.93 4.46
C SER A 126 21.74 3.59 2.95
N GLY A 127 22.16 4.54 2.12
CA GLY A 127 22.35 4.34 0.67
C GLY A 127 21.07 4.20 -0.17
N GLN A 128 19.89 4.45 0.41
CA GLN A 128 18.62 4.21 -0.29
C GLN A 128 18.47 5.09 -1.53
N THR A 129 18.83 6.37 -1.41
CA THR A 129 18.71 7.33 -2.51
C THR A 129 19.68 7.00 -3.65
N GLU A 130 20.90 6.59 -3.32
CA GLU A 130 21.91 6.17 -4.30
C GLU A 130 21.48 4.91 -5.04
N ALA A 131 20.99 3.89 -4.33
CA ALA A 131 20.46 2.66 -4.93
C ALA A 131 19.30 2.94 -5.92
N VAL A 132 18.40 3.86 -5.54
CA VAL A 132 17.30 4.30 -6.40
C VAL A 132 17.82 5.03 -7.64
N LYS A 133 18.76 5.97 -7.49
CA LYS A 133 19.38 6.71 -8.60
C LYS A 133 20.13 5.78 -9.56
N ASN A 134 20.93 4.87 -9.04
CA ASN A 134 21.63 3.84 -9.82
C ASN A 134 20.65 2.97 -10.61
N THR A 135 19.50 2.64 -10.04
CA THR A 135 18.44 1.89 -10.75
C THR A 135 17.78 2.75 -11.84
N CYS A 136 17.58 4.05 -11.59
CA CYS A 136 17.11 5.00 -12.60
C CYS A 136 18.06 5.11 -13.80
N GLU A 137 19.37 5.10 -13.56
CA GLU A 137 20.40 5.09 -14.61
C GLU A 137 20.38 3.80 -15.42
N LYS A 138 20.27 2.64 -14.76
CA LYS A 138 20.12 1.34 -15.44
C LYS A 138 18.91 1.30 -16.38
N MET A 139 17.82 1.94 -16.00
CA MET A 139 16.59 2.03 -16.81
C MET A 139 16.51 3.32 -17.63
N LYS A 140 17.63 4.04 -17.87
CA LYS A 140 17.61 5.33 -18.60
C LYS A 140 17.12 5.17 -20.04
N ALA A 141 17.46 4.05 -20.70
CA ALA A 141 17.02 3.72 -22.05
C ALA A 141 15.50 3.49 -22.15
N ASP A 142 14.85 3.09 -21.05
CA ASP A 142 13.40 2.93 -21.03
C ASP A 142 12.71 4.29 -20.82
N ARG A 143 11.90 4.71 -21.80
CA ARG A 143 11.02 5.88 -21.66
C ARG A 143 10.08 5.73 -20.46
N MET A 144 9.51 4.53 -20.29
CA MET A 144 8.51 4.24 -19.27
C MET A 144 9.05 3.25 -18.24
N LYS A 145 9.46 3.77 -17.08
CA LYS A 145 10.08 3.00 -16.00
C LYS A 145 9.00 2.37 -15.14
N ASN A 146 8.66 1.13 -15.44
CA ASN A 146 7.58 0.44 -14.75
C ASN A 146 7.97 0.09 -13.30
N ARG A 147 7.09 0.38 -12.34
CA ARG A 147 7.33 0.22 -10.90
C ARG A 147 7.70 -1.21 -10.49
N ALA A 148 7.06 -2.24 -11.07
CA ALA A 148 7.36 -3.63 -10.74
C ALA A 148 8.75 -4.05 -11.26
N VAL A 149 9.11 -3.62 -12.48
CA VAL A 149 10.43 -3.86 -13.08
C VAL A 149 11.51 -3.15 -12.26
N PHE A 150 11.26 -1.89 -11.90
CA PHE A 150 12.16 -1.09 -11.08
C PHE A 150 12.41 -1.73 -9.71
N TYR A 151 11.36 -2.19 -9.02
CA TYR A 151 11.48 -2.83 -7.71
C TYR A 151 12.25 -4.16 -7.79
N TYR A 152 12.07 -4.91 -8.87
CA TYR A 152 12.88 -6.09 -9.13
C TYR A 152 14.36 -5.76 -9.29
N LEU A 153 14.71 -4.78 -10.13
CA LEU A 153 16.10 -4.39 -10.37
C LEU A 153 16.77 -3.81 -9.13
N LEU A 154 16.02 -3.04 -8.34
CA LEU A 154 16.51 -2.47 -7.09
C LEU A 154 16.75 -3.59 -6.06
N ALA A 155 15.80 -4.50 -5.85
CA ALA A 155 15.99 -5.64 -4.96
C ALA A 155 17.13 -6.56 -5.42
N LYS A 156 17.36 -6.69 -6.74
CA LYS A 156 18.49 -7.42 -7.31
C LYS A 156 19.83 -6.74 -7.03
N ALA A 157 19.92 -5.43 -7.25
CA ALA A 157 21.13 -4.66 -7.00
C ALA A 157 21.58 -4.75 -5.53
N GLU A 158 20.62 -4.75 -4.61
CA GLU A 158 20.87 -4.84 -3.17
C GLU A 158 20.99 -6.28 -2.64
N GLY A 159 20.90 -7.30 -3.50
CA GLY A 159 20.99 -8.71 -3.09
C GLY A 159 19.80 -9.21 -2.26
N LYS A 160 18.68 -8.48 -2.24
CA LYS A 160 17.51 -8.71 -1.37
C LYS A 160 16.33 -9.39 -2.09
N LEU A 161 16.60 -10.06 -3.21
CA LEU A 161 15.60 -10.87 -3.92
C LEU A 161 15.05 -12.03 -3.07
N SER A 162 15.80 -12.46 -2.04
CA SER A 162 15.36 -13.46 -1.06
C SER A 162 14.05 -13.09 -0.35
N LEU A 163 13.76 -11.79 -0.18
CA LEU A 163 12.54 -11.28 0.46
C LEU A 163 11.26 -11.53 -0.35
N PHE A 164 11.41 -11.99 -1.60
CA PHE A 164 10.32 -12.20 -2.56
C PHE A 164 10.29 -13.63 -3.09
N LYS A 165 11.00 -14.58 -2.48
CA LYS A 165 10.91 -16.01 -2.82
C LYS A 165 9.60 -16.62 -2.36
#